data_AF-A0A523WI78-F1
#
_entry.id   AF-A0A523WI78-F1
#
_cell.length_a   1.000
_cell.length_b   1.000
_cell.length_c   1.000
_cell.angle_alpha   90.00
_cell.angle_beta   90.00
_cell.angle_gamma   90.00
#
_symmetry.space_group_name_H-M   'P 1'
#
loop_
_entity.id
_entity.type
_entity.pdbx_description
1 polymer ?
#
loop_
_entity_poly.entity_id
_entity_poly.type
_entity_poly.pdbx_seq_one_letter_code
_entity_poly.pdbx_strand_id
1 'polypeptide(L)'
;MEKHIEVKMEKCTGCKLCELACSAVKTSAFNPRDSRIKVCLVGIPEIPVPILLDTCDYCFGNPVCIQFCLPKAIEWKEMETKPSHPKISDAKRIAQEWLKSVSQ
;
A
#
# COMPACT_ATOMS: atom_id res chain seq x y z
N MET A 1 -20.27 5.04 -7.18
CA MET A 1 -19.42 4.20 -6.32
C MET A 1 -18.50 3.42 -7.22
N GLU A 2 -17.20 3.58 -7.05
CA GLU A 2 -16.17 2.85 -7.80
C GLU A 2 -15.37 1.99 -6.83
N LYS A 3 -14.77 0.92 -7.34
CA LYS A 3 -13.91 0.06 -6.51
C LYS A 3 -12.51 0.64 -6.44
N HIS A 4 -12.00 0.74 -5.23
CA HIS A 4 -10.65 1.20 -4.94
C HIS A 4 -10.00 0.29 -3.90
N ILE A 5 -8.70 0.49 -3.71
CA ILE A 5 -7.93 -0.21 -2.69
C ILE A 5 -8.04 0.60 -1.39
N GLU A 6 -8.72 0.05 -0.41
CA GLU A 6 -8.69 0.51 0.98
C GLU A 6 -7.38 0.05 1.62
N VAL A 7 -6.71 0.94 2.34
CA VAL A 7 -5.42 0.68 3.00
C VAL A 7 -5.60 0.76 4.52
N LYS A 8 -5.17 -0.29 5.23
CA LYS A 8 -5.23 -0.45 6.69
C LYS A 8 -3.81 -0.54 7.25
N MET A 9 -3.31 0.58 7.77
CA MET A 9 -1.95 0.66 8.30
C MET A 9 -1.72 -0.29 9.46
N GLU A 10 -2.71 -0.44 10.33
CA GLU A 10 -2.67 -1.26 11.54
C GLU A 10 -2.48 -2.76 11.28
N LYS A 11 -2.77 -3.22 10.05
CA LYS A 11 -2.58 -4.62 9.65
C LYS A 11 -1.31 -4.86 8.84
N CYS A 12 -0.64 -3.80 8.38
CA CYS A 12 0.54 -3.97 7.54
C CYS A 12 1.70 -4.52 8.39
N THR A 13 2.34 -5.60 7.93
CA THR A 13 3.49 -6.21 8.62
C THR A 13 4.83 -5.83 8.01
N GLY A 14 4.86 -5.06 6.92
CA GLY A 14 6.09 -4.71 6.25
C GLY A 14 6.68 -5.79 5.31
N CYS A 15 5.95 -6.88 5.02
CA CYS A 15 6.50 -8.04 4.30
C CYS A 15 6.85 -7.82 2.81
N LYS A 16 6.37 -6.72 2.20
CA LYS A 16 6.62 -6.31 0.80
C LYS A 16 6.18 -7.31 -0.30
N LEU A 17 5.42 -8.35 0.02
CA LEU A 17 4.89 -9.29 -0.98
C LEU A 17 4.00 -8.61 -2.02
N CYS A 18 3.24 -7.59 -1.61
CA CYS A 18 2.43 -6.79 -2.52
C CYS A 18 3.28 -6.00 -3.54
N GLU A 19 4.50 -5.58 -3.17
CA GLU A 19 5.43 -4.91 -4.08
C GLU A 19 5.91 -5.90 -5.15
N LEU A 20 6.37 -7.07 -4.72
CA LEU A 20 6.85 -8.14 -5.60
C LEU A 20 5.75 -8.64 -6.55
N ALA A 21 4.54 -8.87 -6.04
CA ALA A 21 3.40 -9.28 -6.86
C ALA A 21 3.06 -8.21 -7.92
N CYS A 22 3.11 -6.93 -7.54
CA CYS A 22 2.86 -5.84 -8.46
C CYS A 22 3.93 -5.73 -9.55
N SER A 23 5.22 -5.79 -9.20
CA SER A 23 6.29 -5.74 -10.20
C SER A 23 6.26 -6.96 -11.12
N ALA A 24 5.99 -8.15 -10.58
CA ALA A 24 5.90 -9.38 -11.38
C ALA A 24 4.84 -9.27 -12.48
N VAL A 25 3.67 -8.71 -12.18
CA VAL A 25 2.59 -8.56 -13.15
C VAL A 25 2.79 -7.37 -14.09
N LYS A 26 3.42 -6.28 -13.62
CA LYS A 26 3.54 -5.05 -14.41
C LYS A 26 4.79 -4.98 -15.29
N THR A 27 5.88 -5.57 -14.84
CA THR A 27 7.17 -5.50 -15.54
C THR A 27 7.78 -6.87 -15.81
N SER A 28 7.09 -7.96 -15.46
CA SER A 28 7.63 -9.33 -15.56
C SER A 28 8.95 -9.51 -14.81
N ALA A 29 9.17 -8.72 -13.75
CA ALA A 29 10.36 -8.74 -12.92
C ALA A 29 10.01 -8.76 -11.42
N PHE A 30 10.82 -9.45 -10.63
CA PHE A 30 10.69 -9.49 -9.17
C PHE A 30 11.52 -8.40 -8.50
N ASN A 31 11.27 -7.15 -8.89
CA ASN A 31 11.99 -5.99 -8.39
C ASN A 31 11.03 -5.01 -7.70
N PRO A 32 11.08 -4.88 -6.36
CA PRO A 32 10.23 -3.95 -5.62
C PRO A 32 10.35 -2.50 -6.09
N ARG A 33 11.45 -2.08 -6.75
CA ARG A 33 11.55 -0.70 -7.31
C ARG A 33 10.56 -0.44 -8.43
N ASP A 34 10.13 -1.46 -9.16
CA ASP A 34 9.25 -1.34 -10.33
C ASP A 34 7.75 -1.48 -9.98
N SER A 35 7.43 -1.71 -8.71
CA SER A 35 6.06 -1.82 -8.21
C SER A 35 5.34 -0.46 -8.17
N ARG A 36 4.01 -0.48 -8.36
CA ARG A 36 3.11 0.69 -8.16
C ARG A 36 2.52 0.79 -6.74
N ILE A 37 2.98 -0.06 -5.83
CA ILE A 37 2.70 0.00 -4.40
C ILE A 37 4.02 -0.15 -3.65
N LYS A 38 4.29 0.70 -2.67
CA LYS A 38 5.51 0.72 -1.86
C LYS A 38 5.17 0.56 -0.39
N VAL A 39 5.93 -0.26 0.33
CA VAL A 39 5.83 -0.36 1.78
C VAL A 39 7.07 0.28 2.38
N CYS A 40 6.90 1.50 2.88
CA CYS A 40 7.97 2.26 3.50
C CYS A 40 8.03 1.93 4.98
N LEU A 41 9.18 1.43 5.46
CA LEU A 41 9.42 1.21 6.89
C LEU A 41 9.99 2.49 7.47
N VAL A 42 9.32 3.07 8.46
CA VAL A 42 9.66 4.38 9.01
C VAL A 42 9.87 4.29 10.51
N GLY A 43 10.99 4.86 10.99
CA GLY A 43 11.24 5.06 12.41
C GLY A 43 11.64 3.79 13.18
N ILE A 44 11.69 3.91 14.50
CA ILE A 44 11.97 2.81 15.45
C ILE A 44 10.98 2.98 16.63
N PRO A 45 10.10 2.00 16.91
CA PRO A 45 9.87 0.75 16.16
C PRO A 45 9.45 1.02 14.71
N GLU A 46 9.79 0.09 13.80
CA GLU A 46 9.51 0.26 12.37
C GLU A 46 8.00 0.27 12.11
N ILE A 47 7.49 1.38 11.59
CA ILE A 47 6.09 1.53 11.18
C ILE A 47 6.00 1.30 9.67
N PRO A 48 5.30 0.25 9.21
CA PRO A 48 5.11 0.00 7.80
C PRO A 48 4.00 0.88 7.21
N VAL A 49 4.36 1.72 6.24
CA VAL A 49 3.45 2.60 5.52
C VAL A 49 3.27 2.11 4.09
N PRO A 50 2.20 1.37 3.79
CA PRO A 50 1.83 1.01 2.42
C PRO A 50 1.29 2.24 1.67
N ILE A 51 1.88 2.54 0.52
CA ILE A 51 1.57 3.68 -0.34
C ILE A 51 1.33 3.18 -1.76
N LEU A 52 0.16 3.47 -2.32
CA LEU A 52 -0.09 3.30 -3.74
C LEU A 52 0.42 4.53 -4.49
N LEU A 53 1.11 4.32 -5.61
CA LEU A 53 1.56 5.41 -6.48
C LEU A 53 0.43 5.85 -7.40
N ASP A 54 0.42 7.14 -7.78
CA ASP A 54 -0.56 7.71 -8.71
C ASP A 54 -0.63 6.96 -10.07
N THR A 55 0.48 6.32 -10.46
CA THR A 55 0.57 5.47 -11.67
C THR A 55 -0.14 4.11 -11.55
N CYS A 56 -0.74 3.80 -10.39
CA CYS A 56 -1.48 2.57 -10.18
C CYS A 56 -2.83 2.62 -10.92
N ASP A 57 -3.02 1.67 -11.83
CA ASP A 57 -4.22 1.49 -12.65
C ASP A 57 -5.15 0.39 -12.10
N TYR A 58 -4.93 -0.03 -10.86
CA TYR A 58 -5.63 -1.14 -10.19
C TYR A 58 -5.66 -2.45 -11.00
N CYS A 59 -4.69 -2.67 -11.90
CA CYS A 59 -4.66 -3.84 -12.80
C CYS A 59 -6.01 -4.06 -13.51
N PHE A 60 -6.63 -2.97 -14.00
CA PHE A 60 -7.90 -3.00 -14.72
C PHE A 60 -9.05 -3.65 -13.92
N GLY A 61 -9.04 -3.46 -12.59
CA GLY A 61 -10.09 -3.94 -11.69
C GLY A 61 -9.80 -5.29 -11.03
N ASN A 62 -8.67 -5.92 -11.32
CA ASN A 62 -8.20 -7.14 -10.64
C ASN A 62 -6.80 -6.93 -10.01
N PRO A 63 -6.69 -6.15 -8.93
CA PRO A 63 -5.43 -5.84 -8.29
C PRO A 63 -4.78 -7.07 -7.64
N VAL A 64 -3.70 -7.55 -8.26
CA VAL A 64 -2.96 -8.74 -7.82
C VAL A 64 -2.31 -8.57 -6.45
N CYS A 65 -1.90 -7.37 -6.09
CA CYS A 65 -1.24 -7.09 -4.80
C CYS A 65 -2.11 -7.47 -3.60
N ILE A 66 -3.45 -7.40 -3.73
CA ILE A 66 -4.40 -7.75 -2.67
C ILE A 66 -4.42 -9.26 -2.42
N GLN A 67 -4.30 -10.07 -3.47
CA GLN A 67 -4.29 -11.53 -3.36
C GLN A 67 -3.10 -12.04 -2.54
N PHE A 68 -1.99 -11.30 -2.54
CA PHE A 68 -0.77 -11.63 -1.79
C PHE A 68 -0.65 -10.91 -0.45
N CYS A 69 -1.63 -10.09 -0.07
CA CYS A 69 -1.65 -9.43 1.23
C CYS A 69 -2.32 -10.34 2.29
N LEU A 70 -1.58 -11.32 2.79
CA LEU A 70 -2.04 -12.23 3.86
C LEU A 70 -2.67 -11.53 5.07
N PRO A 71 -2.11 -10.43 5.63
CA PRO A 71 -2.72 -9.76 6.78
C PRO A 71 -3.94 -8.90 6.41
N LYS A 72 -4.29 -8.79 5.13
CA LYS A 72 -5.40 -7.95 4.62
C LYS A 72 -5.24 -6.47 5.01
N ALA A 73 -4.02 -5.96 4.86
CA ALA A 73 -3.71 -4.54 4.99
C ALA A 73 -4.14 -3.71 3.77
N ILE A 74 -4.43 -4.37 2.65
CA ILE A 74 -5.02 -3.76 1.46
C ILE A 74 -6.23 -4.60 1.01
N GLU A 75 -7.36 -3.96 0.71
CA GLU A 75 -8.61 -4.64 0.35
C GLU A 75 -9.32 -3.93 -0.81
N TRP A 76 -9.98 -4.71 -1.69
CA TRP A 76 -10.73 -4.17 -2.83
C TRP A 76 -12.16 -3.87 -2.40
N LYS A 77 -12.53 -2.59 -2.31
CA LYS A 77 -13.83 -2.15 -1.78
C LYS A 77 -14.48 -1.09 -2.64
N GLU A 78 -15.82 -1.08 -2.62
CA GLU A 78 -16.62 0.02 -3.16
C GLU A 78 -16.51 1.22 -2.23
N MET A 79 -16.15 2.36 -2.81
CA MET A 79 -15.98 3.61 -2.09
C MET A 79 -16.71 4.73 -2.84
N GLU A 80 -17.20 5.72 -2.08
CA GLU A 80 -17.84 6.91 -2.66
C GLU A 80 -16.82 7.83 -3.33
N THR A 81 -15.62 7.92 -2.75
CA THR A 81 -14.54 8.79 -3.21
C THR A 81 -13.27 7.99 -3.47
N LYS A 82 -12.49 8.42 -4.48
CA LYS A 82 -11.18 7.84 -4.75
C LYS A 82 -10.23 8.15 -3.59
N PRO A 83 -9.63 7.14 -2.94
CA PRO A 83 -8.64 7.38 -1.89
C PRO A 83 -7.43 8.11 -2.48
N SER A 84 -6.89 9.05 -1.71
CA SER A 84 -5.67 9.76 -2.10
C SER A 84 -4.49 8.79 -2.17
N HIS A 85 -3.62 8.98 -3.16
CA HIS A 85 -2.36 8.27 -3.31
C HIS A 85 -1.26 9.19 -2.81
N PRO A 86 -0.83 9.09 -1.53
CA PRO A 86 0.21 9.96 -1.01
C PRO A 86 1.55 9.69 -1.72
N LYS A 87 2.45 10.67 -1.70
CA LYS A 87 3.78 10.46 -2.25
C LYS A 87 4.62 9.66 -1.25
N ILE A 88 5.62 8.94 -1.76
CA ILE A 88 6.60 8.23 -0.91
C ILE A 88 7.26 9.19 0.10
N SER A 89 7.50 10.45 -0.30
CA SER A 89 8.03 11.49 0.59
C SER A 89 7.16 11.77 1.82
N ASP A 90 5.86 11.50 1.75
CA ASP A 90 4.92 11.67 2.86
C ASP A 90 4.96 10.53 3.87
N ALA A 91 5.64 9.40 3.56
CA ALA A 91 5.65 8.21 4.42
C ALA A 91 6.04 8.54 5.86
N LYS A 92 7.03 9.43 6.06
CA LYS A 92 7.47 9.83 7.40
C LYS A 92 6.36 10.54 8.18
N ARG A 93 5.67 11.47 7.53
CA ARG A 93 4.57 12.23 8.13
C ARG A 93 3.40 11.31 8.47
N ILE A 94 3.01 10.43 7.54
CA ILE A 94 1.93 9.45 7.72
C ILE A 94 2.22 8.53 8.91
N ALA A 95 3.44 7.99 9.00
CA ALA A 95 3.83 7.14 10.12
C ALA A 95 3.76 7.88 11.46
N GLN A 96 4.19 9.13 11.51
CA GLN A 96 4.13 9.96 12.73
C GLN A 96 2.70 10.30 13.14
N GLU A 97 1.83 10.63 12.18
CA GLU A 97 0.39 10.87 12.41
C GLU A 97 -0.29 9.61 12.94
N TRP A 98 -0.04 8.46 12.31
CA TRP A 98 -0.56 7.17 12.77
C TRP A 98 -0.05 6.82 14.17
N LEU A 99 1.25 6.97 14.44
CA LEU A 99 1.82 6.69 15.76
C LEU A 99 1.15 7.52 16.85
N LYS A 100 0.96 8.83 16.62
CA LYS A 100 0.26 9.72 17.55
C LYS A 100 -1.18 9.29 17.80
N SER A 101 -1.87 8.77 16.77
CA SER A 101 -3.26 8.32 16.89
C SER A 101 -3.43 7.04 17.72
N VAL A 102 -2.40 6.20 17.81
CA VAL A 102 -2.45 4.91 18.54
C VAL A 102 -1.78 4.94 19.91
N SER A 103 -1.01 6.00 20.21
CA SER A 103 -0.31 6.16 21.51
C SER A 103 -1.05 7.06 22.50
N GLN A 104 -2.26 7.52 22.14
CA GLN A 104 -3.23 8.13 23.05
C GLN A 104 -4.18 7.07 23.59
#